data_AF-A0A7J4GSF9-F1
#
_entry.id   AF-A0A7J4GSF9-F1
#
_cell.length_a   1.000
_cell.length_b   1.000
_cell.length_c   1.000
_cell.angle_alpha   90.00
_cell.angle_beta   90.00
_cell.angle_gamma   90.00
#
_symmetry.space_group_name_H-M   'P 1'
#
loop_
_entity.id
_entity.type
_entity.pdbx_description
1 polymer ?
#
loop_
_entity_poly.entity_id
_entity_poly.type
_entity_poly.pdbx_seq_one_letter_code
_entity_poly.pdbx_strand_id
1 'polypeptide(L)' 'MKEIERFLTKIDKNTGSGCWAWKASKTQQGYGMFSYQGKSIPAHRFSYLHHKGEISSGYIVHQICGQNS' A
#
# COMPACT_ATOMS: atom_id res chain seq x y z
N MET A 1 -17.79 5.90 2.61
CA MET A 1 -17.01 4.89 1.88
C MET A 1 -15.90 4.44 2.81
N LYS A 2 -15.74 3.13 3.05
CA LYS A 2 -14.68 2.67 3.96
C LYS A 2 -13.33 2.88 3.27
N GLU A 3 -12.33 3.41 3.98
CA GLU A 3 -11.02 3.75 3.40
C GLU A 3 -10.35 2.57 2.69
N ILE A 4 -10.60 1.35 3.18
CA ILE A 4 -10.15 0.11 2.54
C ILE A 4 -10.77 -0.12 1.16
N GLU A 5 -12.03 0.24 0.92
CA GLU A 5 -12.67 0.09 -0.40
C GLU A 5 -11.97 0.97 -1.42
N ARG A 6 -11.68 2.23 -1.05
CA ARG A 6 -10.92 3.17 -1.91
C ARG A 6 -9.45 2.75 -2.10
N PHE A 7 -8.88 2.04 -1.14
CA PHE A 7 -7.55 1.48 -1.28
C PHE A 7 -7.54 0.29 -2.25
N LEU A 8 -8.50 -0.62 -2.12
CA LEU A 8 -8.61 -1.81 -2.96
C LEU A 8 -8.88 -1.48 -4.43
N THR A 9 -9.58 -0.39 -4.75
CA THR A 9 -9.77 0.06 -6.14
C THR A 9 -8.48 0.50 -6.82
N LYS A 10 -7.45 0.85 -6.03
CA LYS A 10 -6.14 1.30 -6.50
C LYS A 10 -5.13 0.16 -6.62
N ILE A 11 -5.53 -1.06 -6.28
CA ILE A 11 -4.72 -2.27 -6.40
C ILE A 11 -5.09 -3.00 -7.68
N ASP A 12 -4.08 -3.45 -8.41
CA ASP A 12 -4.22 -4.46 -9.45
C ASP A 12 -3.80 -5.83 -8.92
N LYS A 13 -4.72 -6.79 -8.94
CA LYS A 13 -4.45 -8.17 -8.53
C LYS A 13 -4.14 -9.09 -9.74
N ASN A 14 -4.33 -8.59 -10.96
CA ASN A 14 -4.22 -9.39 -12.19
C ASN A 14 -2.81 -9.35 -12.79
N THR A 15 -1.79 -9.36 -11.94
CA THR A 15 -0.38 -9.31 -12.39
C THR A 15 0.13 -10.66 -12.90
N GLY A 16 -0.66 -11.74 -12.78
CA GLY A 16 -0.25 -13.10 -13.13
C GLY A 16 0.79 -13.72 -12.20
N SER A 17 1.43 -12.93 -11.33
CA SER A 17 2.49 -13.34 -10.40
C SER A 17 2.01 -13.57 -8.95
N GLY A 18 0.73 -13.33 -8.67
CA GLY A 18 0.18 -13.33 -7.30
C GLY A 18 0.48 -12.06 -6.51
N CYS A 19 1.15 -11.07 -7.13
CA CYS A 19 1.47 -9.79 -6.52
C CYS A 19 0.39 -8.74 -6.75
N TRP A 20 0.23 -7.84 -5.78
CA TRP A 20 -0.75 -6.75 -5.84
C TRP A 20 -0.05 -5.46 -6.24
N ALA A 21 -0.22 -5.01 -7.48
CA ALA A 21 0.44 -3.82 -7.99
C ALA A 21 -0.32 -2.54 -7.63
N TRP A 22 0.39 -1.52 -7.15
CA TRP A 22 -0.19 -0.20 -6.91
C TRP A 22 -0.35 0.58 -8.22
N LYS A 23 -1.57 1.04 -8.51
CA LYS A 23 -1.93 1.82 -9.71
C LYS A 23 -2.06 3.32 -9.48
N ALA A 24 -2.03 3.76 -8.23
CA ALA A 24 -2.19 5.18 -7.88
C ALA A 24 -0.84 5.91 -7.79
N SER A 25 -0.85 7.12 -7.24
CA SER A 25 0.33 7.96 -7.05
C SER A 25 1.51 7.20 -6.46
N LYS A 26 2.66 7.36 -7.10
CA LYS A 26 3.96 6.87 -6.64
C LYS A 26 4.89 8.06 -6.43
N THR A 27 5.82 7.96 -5.49
CA THR A 27 6.92 8.92 -5.36
C THR A 27 7.89 8.76 -6.53
N GLN A 28 8.81 9.71 -6.72
CA GLN A 28 9.89 9.60 -7.71
C GLN A 28 10.76 8.35 -7.51
N GLN A 29 10.83 7.84 -6.28
CA GLN A 29 11.54 6.61 -5.92
C GLN A 29 10.71 5.33 -6.18
N GLY A 30 9.49 5.48 -6.70
CA GLY A 30 8.60 4.37 -7.05
C GLY A 30 7.71 3.87 -5.91
N TYR A 31 7.72 4.51 -4.73
CA TYR A 31 6.90 4.10 -3.59
C TYR A 31 5.44 4.50 -3.78
N GLY A 32 4.52 3.54 -3.73
CA GLY A 32 3.09 3.83 -3.73
C GLY A 32 2.68 4.63 -2.50
N MET A 33 1.94 5.71 -2.73
CA MET A 33 1.42 6.59 -1.68
C MET A 33 -0.11 6.57 -1.67
N PHE A 34 -0.69 6.58 -0.47
CA PHE A 34 -2.12 6.63 -0.24
C PHE A 34 -2.44 7.73 0.77
N SER A 35 -3.32 8.66 0.40
CA SER A 35 -3.86 9.64 1.34
C SER A 35 -4.85 8.95 2.26
N TYR A 36 -4.69 8.97 3.58
CA TYR A 36 -5.59 8.41 4.58
C TYR A 36 -5.74 9.42 5.73
N GLN A 37 -6.98 9.75 6.10
CA GLN A 37 -7.27 10.76 7.14
C GLN A 37 -6.55 12.10 6.93
N GLY A 38 -6.45 12.56 5.68
CA GLY A 38 -5.76 13.81 5.32
C GLY A 38 -4.23 13.74 5.35
N LYS A 39 -3.63 12.57 5.63
CA LYS A 39 -2.18 12.36 5.63
C LYS A 39 -1.78 11.45 4.47
N SER A 40 -0.70 11.78 3.77
CA SER A 40 -0.12 10.89 2.76
C SER A 40 0.78 9.87 3.44
N ILE A 41 0.40 8.59 3.38
CA ILE A 41 1.17 7.48 3.95
C ILE A 41 1.54 6.46 2.86
N PRO A 42 2.61 5.69 3.03
CA PRO A 42 2.95 4.65 2.07
C PRO A 42 1.85 3.58 1.96
N ALA A 43 1.52 3.18 0.72
CA ALA A 43 0.45 2.23 0.42
C ALA A 43 0.65 0.87 1.10
N HIS A 44 1.89 0.37 1.13
CA HIS A 44 2.26 -0.86 1.83
C HIS A 44 2.02 -0.77 3.34
N ARG A 45 2.28 0.39 3.97
CA ARG A 45 2.02 0.62 5.39
C ARG A 45 0.51 0.63 5.69
N PHE A 46 -0.27 1.29 4.85
CA PHE A 46 -1.73 1.27 4.99
C PHE A 46 -2.29 -0.16 4.87
N SER A 47 -1.81 -0.93 3.91
CA SER A 47 -2.22 -2.33 3.73
C SER A 47 -1.97 -3.16 5.00
N TYR A 48 -0.77 -3.05 5.58
CA TYR A 48 -0.43 -3.74 6.82
C TYR A 48 -1.29 -3.27 8.00
N LEU A 49 -1.43 -1.95 8.16
CA LEU A 49 -2.22 -1.36 9.24
C LEU A 49 -3.67 -1.86 9.24
N HIS A 50 -4.26 -2.03 8.05
CA HIS A 50 -5.63 -2.51 7.92
C HIS A 50 -5.77 -4.02 8.17
N HIS A 51 -4.81 -4.85 7.76
CA HIS A 51 -4.93 -6.32 7.85
C HIS A 51 -4.34 -6.91 9.13
N LYS A 52 -3.32 -6.26 9.71
CA LYS A 52 -2.56 -6.77 10.87
C LYS A 52 -2.62 -5.84 12.09
N GLY A 53 -2.94 -4.57 11.91
CA GLY A 53 -2.98 -3.58 12.98
C GLY A 53 -1.72 -2.72 13.05
N GLU A 54 -1.48 -2.07 14.20
CA GLU A 54 -0.40 -1.11 14.36
C GLU A 54 0.98 -1.72 14.06
N ILE A 55 1.79 -0.99 13.29
CA ILE A 55 3.19 -1.32 13.07
C ILE A 55 3.93 -0.78 14.29
N SER A 56 4.50 -1.66 15.12
CA SER A 56 5.34 -1.25 16.23
C SER A 56 6.52 -0.39 15.73
N SER A 57 6.91 0.60 16.53
CA SER A 57 7.97 1.54 16.18
C SER A 57 9.27 0.79 15.85
N GLY A 58 9.81 1.01 14.65
CA GLY A 58 11.05 0.39 14.18
C GLY A 58 10.87 -0.72 13.14
N TYR A 59 9.65 -1.17 12.88
CA TYR A 59 9.40 -2.21 11.86
C TYR A 59 9.12 -1.59 10.49
N ILE A 60 9.78 -2.15 9.48
CA ILE A 60 9.61 -1.79 8.07
C ILE A 60 8.75 -2.87 7.43
N VAL A 61 7.61 -2.48 6.88
CA VAL A 61 6.81 -3.37 6.04
C VAL A 61 7.50 -3.43 4.69
N HIS A 62 8.17 -4.55 4.42
CA HIS A 62 8.87 -4.75 3.17
C HIS A 62 7.95 -5.38 2.12
N GLN A 63 8.10 -4.96 0.87
CA GLN A 63 7.39 -5.49 -0.29
C GLN A 63 8.01 -6.84 -0.65
N ILE A 64 7.34 -7.95 -0.34
CA ILE A 64 7.85 -9.31 -0.61
C ILE A 64 7.97 -9.56 -2.13
N CYS A 65 7.13 -8.87 -2.92
CA CYS A 65 7.12 -8.96 -4.37
C CYS A 65 8.23 -8.16 -5.08
N GLY A 66 9.12 -7.47 -4.35
CA GLY A 66 10.18 -6.64 -4.94
C GLY A 66 9.69 -5.44 -5.76
N GLN A 67 8.37 -5.22 -5.82
CA GLN A 67 7.77 -4.03 -6.42
C GLN A 67 7.67 -2.96 -5.34
N ASN A 68 8.45 -1.89 -5.47
CA ASN A 68 8.38 -0.75 -4.54
C ASN A 68 7.00 -0.03 -4.58
N SER A 69 6.15 -0.39 -5.54
CA SER A 69 4.82 0.15 -5.81
C SER A 69 3.79 -0.26 -4.77
#